data_AF-A0A5C4XQX8-F1
#
_entry.id   AF-A0A5C4XQX8-F1
#
_cell.length_a   1.000
_cell.length_b   1.000
_cell.length_c   1.000
_cell.angle_alpha   90.00
_cell.angle_beta   90.00
_cell.angle_gamma   90.00
#
_symmetry.space_group_name_H-M   'P 1'
#
loop_
_entity.id
_entity.type
_entity.pdbx_description
1 polymer ?
#
loop_
_entity_poly.entity_id
_entity_poly.type
_entity_poly.pdbx_seq_one_letter_code
_entity_poly.pdbx_strand_id
1 'polypeptide(L)'
;MDDISQQTDAGGSGRRGRGERGAAGRRAARTGGGPGASLPYITRKIGTYEALDEEGLELIERNADTILEEIGIEFRDDEEALQLWAKAGADVRGSRVHFPKGLCRELLKTAPKEFTWHARNPERSVHIGGKATVFAPVYGPPFVRDLEGNRRYATIEDFRNFVKLSYLAPSMHSSGGTVCEPVDVPVNKRHLDMIYSHIKYSDKPFMGSVTAPERAEDTIAMAKLVFGDEFVENNCVTLNLINANSPMVFDGTMLGALKVYARHNQASVVSPFILSGAMSPVTVAGTLTQILAEVLAGAATTQLIRPGSPVLFGTFAASISMQSGAPTFGTPEPSLVSYGAAQLARRLGLPFRTGGSLCASKVPDAQAAHESANTLNMTLLAGTNFVLHAAGWLEGGLVSSYEKFMIDQDQLGMMQKMAEGIDLSAEGQALDAIREVGPGSHYLGCAHTQAHFQTAFYRSALADNNSFEQWEIEGAKRIEDRANALCRSWLDRYEAPPLDPAIDEALLAFIKGRKDSMPDAFT
;
A
#
# COMPACT_ATOMS: atom_id res chain seq x y z
N MET A 1 -87.72 -14.58 3.52
CA MET A 1 -87.55 -15.39 2.31
C MET A 1 -86.10 -15.23 1.89
N ASP A 2 -85.16 -16.13 2.17
CA ASP A 2 -85.18 -17.36 2.94
C ASP A 2 -83.78 -17.56 3.51
N ASP A 3 -83.76 -18.23 4.65
CA ASP A 3 -82.63 -18.76 5.38
C ASP A 3 -81.81 -19.73 4.53
N ILE A 4 -80.49 -19.82 4.77
CA ILE A 4 -79.77 -21.07 5.05
C ILE A 4 -78.35 -20.71 5.49
N SER A 5 -78.15 -20.92 6.79
CA SER A 5 -76.92 -21.08 7.53
C SER A 5 -76.00 -22.18 6.97
N GLN A 6 -74.69 -21.99 7.09
CA GLN A 6 -73.81 -23.02 7.68
C GLN A 6 -72.59 -22.38 8.35
N GLN A 7 -72.58 -22.47 9.68
CA GLN A 7 -71.39 -22.36 10.53
C GLN A 7 -70.54 -23.63 10.38
N THR A 8 -69.22 -23.47 10.31
CA THR A 8 -68.30 -24.36 11.03
C THR A 8 -67.23 -23.52 11.73
N ASP A 9 -66.95 -23.99 12.94
CA ASP A 9 -66.33 -23.29 14.05
C ASP A 9 -64.83 -23.62 14.17
N ALA A 10 -64.16 -22.81 14.98
CA ALA A 10 -62.91 -23.08 15.70
C ALA A 10 -61.57 -23.21 14.94
N GLY A 11 -60.66 -22.27 15.25
CA GLY A 11 -59.23 -22.42 14.96
C GLY A 11 -58.34 -21.22 15.28
N GLY A 12 -58.57 -20.51 16.39
CA GLY A 12 -57.62 -19.51 16.87
C GLY A 12 -56.28 -20.17 17.22
N SER A 13 -55.20 -19.77 16.55
CA SER A 13 -53.84 -20.09 16.99
C SER A 13 -52.97 -18.85 16.93
N GLY A 14 -52.33 -18.60 18.07
CA GLY A 14 -51.65 -17.36 18.39
C GLY A 14 -50.42 -17.07 17.53
N ARG A 15 -50.31 -15.80 17.19
CA ARG A 15 -49.09 -15.00 17.11
C ARG A 15 -47.88 -15.70 17.76
N ARG A 16 -46.98 -16.27 16.95
CA ARG A 16 -45.62 -16.66 17.39
C ARG A 16 -44.59 -15.90 16.59
N GLY A 17 -44.28 -14.70 17.07
CA GLY A 17 -43.02 -14.02 16.78
C GLY A 17 -41.87 -14.86 17.35
N ARG A 18 -41.29 -15.73 16.52
CA ARG A 18 -40.11 -16.52 16.87
C ARG A 18 -39.33 -16.89 15.60
N GLY A 19 -38.98 -15.88 14.80
CA GLY A 19 -38.20 -16.06 13.55
C GLY A 19 -36.97 -15.17 13.45
N GLU A 20 -37.05 -13.92 13.87
CA GLU A 20 -36.02 -12.92 13.54
C GLU A 20 -34.72 -13.06 14.36
N ARG A 21 -34.81 -13.35 15.67
CA ARG A 21 -33.61 -13.45 16.52
C ARG A 21 -32.75 -14.69 16.24
N GLY A 22 -33.37 -15.76 15.74
CA GLY A 22 -32.67 -17.00 15.40
C GLY A 22 -32.01 -16.98 14.01
N ALA A 23 -32.52 -16.17 13.08
CA ALA A 23 -31.93 -15.99 11.75
C ALA A 23 -30.72 -15.04 11.80
N ALA A 24 -30.80 -13.97 12.58
CA ALA A 24 -29.67 -13.04 12.80
C ALA A 24 -28.48 -13.74 13.49
N GLY A 25 -28.73 -14.51 14.55
CA GLY A 25 -27.69 -15.28 15.25
C GLY A 25 -27.07 -16.40 14.39
N ARG A 26 -27.86 -17.04 13.52
CA ARG A 26 -27.34 -18.04 12.56
C ARG A 26 -26.64 -17.42 11.34
N ARG A 27 -26.94 -16.16 10.98
CA ARG A 27 -26.20 -15.39 9.97
C ARG A 27 -24.85 -14.96 10.50
N ALA A 28 -24.77 -14.40 11.71
CA ALA A 28 -23.50 -14.03 12.35
C ALA A 28 -22.52 -15.21 12.51
N ALA A 29 -23.04 -16.44 12.63
CA ALA A 29 -22.23 -17.67 12.65
C ALA A 29 -21.83 -18.21 11.25
N ARG A 30 -22.50 -17.79 10.17
CA ARG A 30 -22.20 -18.17 8.77
C ARG A 30 -21.42 -17.11 8.00
N THR A 31 -21.51 -15.85 8.41
CA THR A 31 -20.60 -14.76 8.08
C THR A 31 -19.60 -14.69 9.22
N GLY A 32 -18.54 -15.48 9.21
CA GLY A 32 -17.48 -15.31 10.20
C GLY A 32 -16.99 -13.87 10.12
N GLY A 33 -17.50 -12.98 10.99
CA GLY A 33 -17.27 -11.54 10.87
C GLY A 33 -15.82 -11.15 11.20
N GLY A 34 -14.98 -12.12 11.55
CA GLY A 34 -13.55 -11.95 11.70
C GLY A 34 -12.87 -11.89 10.33
N PRO A 35 -11.67 -11.30 10.26
CA PRO A 35 -10.87 -11.37 9.05
C PRO A 35 -10.62 -12.84 8.69
N GLY A 36 -10.68 -13.17 7.40
CA GLY A 36 -10.16 -14.44 6.90
C GLY A 36 -8.65 -14.56 7.15
N ALA A 37 -8.07 -15.73 6.89
CA ALA A 37 -6.63 -15.89 6.98
C ALA A 37 -5.91 -14.89 6.05
N SER A 38 -4.83 -14.28 6.54
CA SER A 38 -3.98 -13.43 5.71
C SER A 38 -3.39 -14.22 4.55
N LEU A 39 -3.55 -13.68 3.34
CA LEU A 39 -3.10 -14.24 2.07
C LEU A 39 -1.64 -13.84 1.81
N PRO A 40 -0.88 -14.66 1.07
CA PRO A 40 0.45 -14.28 0.60
C PRO A 40 0.36 -13.15 -0.42
N TYR A 41 1.51 -12.54 -0.73
CA TYR A 41 1.61 -11.56 -1.81
C TYR A 41 1.03 -12.08 -3.13
N ILE A 42 0.55 -11.16 -3.96
CA ILE A 42 -0.05 -11.51 -5.26
C ILE A 42 1.05 -11.94 -6.22
N THR A 43 0.85 -13.06 -6.92
CA THR A 43 1.60 -13.39 -8.14
C THR A 43 0.66 -13.23 -9.34
N ARG A 44 0.82 -12.14 -10.11
CA ARG A 44 -0.11 -11.79 -11.20
C ARG A 44 -0.07 -12.83 -12.32
N LYS A 45 -1.23 -13.35 -12.70
CA LYS A 45 -1.43 -14.21 -13.89
C LYS A 45 -1.96 -13.41 -15.10
N ILE A 46 -2.52 -12.24 -14.85
CA ILE A 46 -2.93 -11.28 -15.89
C ILE A 46 -1.71 -10.58 -16.52
N GLY A 47 -1.88 -10.08 -17.75
CA GLY A 47 -0.89 -9.23 -18.41
C GLY A 47 -0.81 -7.84 -17.78
N THR A 48 0.21 -7.07 -18.15
CA THR A 48 0.32 -5.65 -17.81
C THR A 48 -0.24 -4.79 -18.94
N TYR A 49 -0.90 -3.69 -18.58
CA TYR A 49 -1.34 -2.67 -19.53
C TYR A 49 -0.19 -1.72 -19.88
N GLU A 50 -0.11 -1.33 -21.14
CA GLU A 50 0.94 -0.48 -21.71
C GLU A 50 0.32 0.73 -22.38
N ALA A 51 0.83 1.93 -22.03
CA ALA A 51 0.32 3.21 -22.51
C ALA A 51 1.26 3.88 -23.53
N LEU A 52 2.52 3.45 -23.58
CA LEU A 52 3.53 3.92 -24.54
C LEU A 52 3.95 2.77 -25.45
N ASP A 53 4.22 3.09 -26.72
CA ASP A 53 4.93 2.21 -27.64
C ASP A 53 6.46 2.34 -27.48
N GLU A 54 7.22 1.59 -28.26
CA GLU A 54 8.68 1.57 -28.18
C GLU A 54 9.30 2.94 -28.52
N GLU A 55 8.80 3.64 -29.54
CA GLU A 55 9.28 4.97 -29.92
C GLU A 55 9.04 5.99 -28.79
N GLY A 56 7.85 5.95 -28.17
CA GLY A 56 7.53 6.77 -27.01
C GLY A 56 8.43 6.49 -25.82
N LEU A 57 8.74 5.22 -25.54
CA LEU A 57 9.66 4.85 -24.47
C LEU A 57 11.07 5.37 -24.75
N GLU A 58 11.63 5.13 -25.93
CA GLU A 58 12.96 5.61 -26.33
C GLU A 58 13.07 7.14 -26.29
N LEU A 59 11.99 7.85 -26.66
CA LEU A 59 11.92 9.31 -26.57
C LEU A 59 12.06 9.79 -25.12
N ILE A 60 11.28 9.22 -24.19
CA ILE A 60 11.35 9.59 -22.77
C ILE A 60 12.73 9.26 -22.19
N GLU A 61 13.27 8.08 -22.53
CA GLU A 61 14.60 7.64 -22.06
C GLU A 61 15.71 8.58 -22.52
N ARG A 62 15.72 8.94 -23.81
CA ARG A 62 16.69 9.89 -24.38
C ARG A 62 16.58 11.27 -23.74
N ASN A 63 15.36 11.76 -23.54
CA ASN A 63 15.15 13.07 -22.95
C ASN A 63 15.57 13.09 -21.47
N ALA A 64 15.40 12.00 -20.72
CA ALA A 64 15.85 11.91 -19.34
C ALA A 64 17.39 11.96 -19.26
N ASP A 65 18.10 11.28 -20.15
CA ASP A 65 19.56 11.39 -20.25
C ASP A 65 20.01 12.81 -20.60
N THR A 66 19.26 13.52 -21.46
CA THR A 66 19.50 14.96 -21.72
C THR A 66 19.27 15.82 -20.47
N ILE A 67 18.23 15.59 -19.68
CA ILE A 67 18.03 16.30 -18.40
C ILE A 67 19.23 16.06 -17.48
N LEU A 68 19.65 14.81 -17.32
CA LEU A 68 20.76 14.44 -16.44
C LEU A 68 22.09 15.07 -16.85
N GLU A 69 22.39 15.14 -18.15
CA GLU A 69 23.63 15.73 -18.66
C GLU A 69 23.61 17.26 -18.66
N GLU A 70 22.56 17.87 -19.22
CA GLU A 70 22.54 19.31 -19.48
C GLU A 70 22.06 20.13 -18.28
N ILE A 71 21.14 19.59 -17.48
CA ILE A 71 20.50 20.29 -16.35
C ILE A 71 21.03 19.78 -15.01
N GLY A 72 21.20 18.45 -14.87
CA GLY A 72 21.68 17.81 -13.65
C GLY A 72 20.67 17.78 -12.50
N ILE A 73 21.06 17.11 -11.40
CA ILE A 73 20.26 16.93 -10.17
C ILE A 73 21.03 17.51 -8.98
N GLU A 74 20.34 18.21 -8.08
CA GLU A 74 20.94 18.72 -6.84
C GLU A 74 21.07 17.62 -5.79
N PHE A 75 22.26 17.49 -5.20
CA PHE A 75 22.53 16.71 -4.00
C PHE A 75 22.97 17.67 -2.90
N ARG A 76 22.02 18.04 -2.03
CA ARG A 76 22.20 19.12 -1.04
C ARG A 76 22.63 18.58 0.31
N ASP A 77 23.43 19.38 1.00
CA ASP A 77 23.86 19.15 2.38
C ASP A 77 24.49 17.76 2.61
N ASP A 78 25.13 17.20 1.58
CA ASP A 78 25.76 15.88 1.63
C ASP A 78 27.03 15.82 0.76
N GLU A 79 28.16 16.23 1.35
CA GLU A 79 29.47 16.24 0.71
C GLU A 79 29.93 14.83 0.29
N GLU A 80 29.57 13.79 1.03
CA GLU A 80 29.92 12.41 0.69
C GLU A 80 29.23 11.98 -0.63
N ALA A 81 27.96 12.33 -0.81
CA ALA A 81 27.24 12.03 -2.05
C ALA A 81 27.90 12.70 -3.26
N LEU A 82 28.31 13.97 -3.13
CA LEU A 82 29.03 14.70 -4.19
C LEU A 82 30.37 14.04 -4.54
N GLN A 83 31.13 13.61 -3.52
CA GLN A 83 32.41 12.92 -3.73
C GLN A 83 32.24 11.56 -4.40
N LEU A 84 31.21 10.79 -4.03
CA LEU A 84 30.87 9.52 -4.69
C LEU A 84 30.58 9.74 -6.18
N TRP A 85 29.82 10.78 -6.52
CA TRP A 85 29.50 11.12 -7.90
C TRP A 85 30.71 11.59 -8.71
N ALA A 86 31.54 12.47 -8.14
CA ALA A 86 32.79 12.90 -8.79
C ALA A 86 33.71 11.71 -9.07
N LYS A 87 33.84 10.78 -8.12
CA LYS A 87 34.62 9.55 -8.28
C LYS A 87 34.03 8.61 -9.34
N ALA A 88 32.71 8.61 -9.51
CA ALA A 88 32.02 7.84 -10.54
C ALA A 88 32.12 8.46 -11.95
N GLY A 89 32.72 9.65 -12.09
CA GLY A 89 32.91 10.33 -13.36
C GLY A 89 31.81 11.33 -13.74
N ALA A 90 30.95 11.71 -12.79
CA ALA A 90 30.01 12.81 -12.99
C ALA A 90 30.70 14.18 -12.82
N ASP A 91 30.17 15.21 -13.49
CA ASP A 91 30.65 16.59 -13.36
C ASP A 91 29.88 17.30 -12.24
N VAL A 92 30.58 17.61 -11.15
CA VAL A 92 30.00 18.21 -9.94
C VAL A 92 30.28 19.72 -9.92
N ARG A 93 29.21 20.51 -9.95
CA ARG A 93 29.22 21.98 -9.99
C ARG A 93 28.50 22.54 -8.76
N GLY A 94 29.24 22.79 -7.69
CA GLY A 94 28.63 23.10 -6.39
C GLY A 94 27.88 21.87 -5.86
N SER A 95 26.59 22.01 -5.56
CA SER A 95 25.71 20.89 -5.18
C SER A 95 25.00 20.22 -6.37
N ARG A 96 25.19 20.74 -7.59
CA ARG A 96 24.58 20.19 -8.80
C ARG A 96 25.48 19.12 -9.42
N VAL A 97 24.93 17.94 -9.65
CA VAL A 97 25.62 16.83 -10.34
C VAL A 97 25.08 16.72 -11.77
N HIS A 98 25.96 16.80 -12.76
CA HIS A 98 25.69 16.54 -14.18
C HIS A 98 26.23 15.16 -14.56
N PHE A 99 25.39 14.33 -15.17
CA PHE A 99 25.72 12.93 -15.42
C PHE A 99 25.98 12.69 -16.90
N PRO A 100 27.12 12.08 -17.27
CA PRO A 100 27.31 11.56 -18.63
C PRO A 100 26.16 10.62 -19.01
N LYS A 101 25.69 10.71 -20.26
CA LYS A 101 24.60 9.84 -20.75
C LYS A 101 24.96 8.37 -20.52
N GLY A 102 23.99 7.61 -19.98
CA GLY A 102 24.16 6.20 -19.69
C GLY A 102 24.88 5.87 -18.36
N LEU A 103 25.56 6.81 -17.68
CA LEU A 103 26.29 6.52 -16.43
C LEU A 103 25.36 5.93 -15.36
N CYS A 104 24.22 6.57 -15.09
CA CYS A 104 23.28 6.08 -14.07
C CYS A 104 22.75 4.68 -14.40
N ARG A 105 22.44 4.41 -15.69
CA ARG A 105 21.97 3.10 -16.13
C ARG A 105 23.05 2.03 -16.00
N GLU A 106 24.31 2.37 -16.26
CA GLU A 106 25.44 1.45 -16.11
C GLU A 106 25.60 1.03 -14.64
N LEU A 107 25.56 1.98 -13.71
CA LEU A 107 25.63 1.72 -12.27
C LEU A 107 24.48 0.82 -11.79
N LEU A 108 23.28 1.06 -12.33
CA LEU A 108 22.07 0.31 -11.99
C LEU A 108 22.04 -1.14 -12.49
N LYS A 109 22.98 -1.57 -13.35
CA LYS A 109 23.09 -3.00 -13.72
C LYS A 109 23.36 -3.92 -12.53
N THR A 110 23.92 -3.38 -11.45
CA THR A 110 24.17 -4.14 -10.21
C THR A 110 22.96 -4.24 -9.30
N ALA A 111 21.92 -3.41 -9.51
CA ALA A 111 20.70 -3.47 -8.70
C ALA A 111 19.90 -4.75 -8.98
N PRO A 112 19.37 -5.42 -7.94
CA PRO A 112 18.60 -6.64 -8.12
C PRO A 112 17.23 -6.32 -8.75
N LYS A 113 16.89 -7.03 -9.83
CA LYS A 113 15.57 -6.94 -10.49
C LYS A 113 14.44 -7.44 -9.60
N GLU A 114 14.78 -8.37 -8.71
CA GLU A 114 13.87 -9.06 -7.80
C GLU A 114 14.60 -9.39 -6.50
N PHE A 115 13.94 -9.28 -5.35
CA PHE A 115 14.48 -9.65 -4.05
C PHE A 115 13.38 -10.01 -3.05
N THR A 116 13.73 -10.70 -1.98
CA THR A 116 12.79 -11.01 -0.89
C THR A 116 12.85 -9.92 0.17
N TRP A 117 11.68 -9.43 0.56
CA TRP A 117 11.51 -8.62 1.76
C TRP A 117 11.07 -9.52 2.91
N HIS A 118 12.01 -9.78 3.80
CA HIS A 118 11.86 -10.74 4.87
C HIS A 118 11.02 -10.17 6.01
N ALA A 119 10.10 -11.01 6.49
CA ALA A 119 9.30 -10.74 7.66
C ALA A 119 9.78 -11.61 8.83
N ARG A 120 9.54 -11.18 10.08
CA ARG A 120 9.97 -11.95 11.26
C ARG A 120 9.29 -13.32 11.35
N ASN A 121 8.07 -13.42 10.81
CA ASN A 121 7.46 -14.71 10.48
C ASN A 121 7.78 -15.01 9.01
N PRO A 122 8.61 -16.03 8.70
CA PRO A 122 9.02 -16.31 7.33
C PRO A 122 7.86 -16.53 6.35
N GLU A 123 6.72 -17.06 6.80
CA GLU A 123 5.50 -17.26 5.99
C GLU A 123 4.86 -15.94 5.51
N ARG A 124 5.26 -14.81 6.11
CA ARG A 124 4.83 -13.46 5.73
C ARG A 124 5.84 -12.75 4.84
N SER A 125 6.99 -13.35 4.55
CA SER A 125 7.98 -12.74 3.66
C SER A 125 7.37 -12.56 2.27
N VAL A 126 7.71 -11.45 1.62
CA VAL A 126 7.12 -11.10 0.32
C VAL A 126 8.17 -10.94 -0.75
N HIS A 127 7.81 -11.30 -1.97
CA HIS A 127 8.65 -11.08 -3.14
C HIS A 127 8.45 -9.67 -3.69
N ILE A 128 9.53 -8.96 -3.96
CA ILE A 128 9.52 -7.63 -4.58
C ILE A 128 10.15 -7.74 -5.96
N GLY A 129 9.38 -7.36 -6.99
CA GLY A 129 9.80 -7.43 -8.39
C GLY A 129 9.03 -8.47 -9.21
N GLY A 130 9.38 -8.58 -10.49
CA GLY A 130 8.75 -9.53 -11.41
C GLY A 130 7.23 -9.38 -11.48
N LYS A 131 6.51 -10.49 -11.32
CA LYS A 131 5.03 -10.55 -11.32
C LYS A 131 4.40 -10.34 -9.94
N ALA A 132 5.20 -10.11 -8.90
CA ALA A 132 4.67 -9.91 -7.56
C ALA A 132 3.99 -8.53 -7.43
N THR A 133 2.99 -8.46 -6.55
CA THR A 133 2.37 -7.21 -6.08
C THR A 133 2.15 -7.31 -4.56
N VAL A 134 2.69 -6.33 -3.84
CA VAL A 134 2.67 -6.22 -2.38
C VAL A 134 1.92 -4.95 -1.99
N PHE A 135 0.94 -5.08 -1.10
CA PHE A 135 0.13 -3.96 -0.62
C PHE A 135 0.61 -3.54 0.78
N ALA A 136 0.79 -2.24 0.97
CA ALA A 136 1.10 -1.61 2.26
C ALA A 136 0.08 -0.50 2.58
N PRO A 137 -0.20 -0.23 3.86
CA PRO A 137 -1.14 0.80 4.26
C PRO A 137 -0.69 2.21 3.86
N VAL A 138 -1.56 3.17 4.14
CA VAL A 138 -1.27 4.61 4.13
C VAL A 138 0.03 4.94 4.88
N TYR A 139 0.69 6.03 4.48
CA TYR A 139 1.98 6.47 5.03
C TYR A 139 2.02 8.00 5.03
N GLY A 140 2.31 8.62 6.17
CA GLY A 140 2.54 10.06 6.33
C GLY A 140 1.46 10.89 7.03
N PRO A 141 0.15 10.56 7.03
CA PRO A 141 -0.87 11.45 7.57
C PRO A 141 -0.64 11.89 9.03
N PRO A 142 -0.64 13.20 9.33
CA PRO A 142 -0.60 13.69 10.70
C PRO A 142 -1.97 13.68 11.38
N PHE A 143 -3.05 13.55 10.62
CA PHE A 143 -4.40 13.47 11.15
C PHE A 143 -4.97 12.06 10.97
N VAL A 144 -5.91 11.72 11.85
CA VAL A 144 -6.84 10.60 11.66
C VAL A 144 -8.25 11.11 11.50
N ARG A 145 -9.07 10.31 10.83
CA ARG A 145 -10.51 10.36 11.02
C ARG A 145 -10.92 9.14 11.84
N ASP A 146 -11.16 9.37 13.13
CA ASP A 146 -11.43 8.32 14.11
C ASP A 146 -12.80 7.66 13.90
N LEU A 147 -13.09 6.61 14.68
CA LEU A 147 -14.32 5.83 14.58
C LEU A 147 -15.56 6.57 15.13
N GLU A 148 -15.36 7.75 15.70
CA GLU A 148 -16.39 8.68 16.15
C GLU A 148 -16.63 9.79 15.10
N GLY A 149 -15.88 9.77 13.99
CA GLY A 149 -15.99 10.70 12.88
C GLY A 149 -15.17 11.98 13.01
N ASN A 150 -14.36 12.11 14.06
CA ASN A 150 -13.56 13.31 14.32
C ASN A 150 -12.30 13.34 13.46
N ARG A 151 -12.00 14.50 12.87
CA ARG A 151 -10.69 14.79 12.28
C ARG A 151 -9.80 15.40 13.36
N ARG A 152 -8.82 14.64 13.85
CA ARG A 152 -7.91 15.04 14.93
C ARG A 152 -6.50 14.60 14.63
N TYR A 153 -5.51 15.14 15.35
CA TYR A 153 -4.15 14.63 15.24
C TYR A 153 -4.08 13.15 15.65
N ALA A 154 -3.21 12.43 14.97
CA ALA A 154 -2.98 11.02 15.22
C ALA A 154 -2.11 10.81 16.46
N THR A 155 -2.32 9.68 17.13
CA THR A 155 -1.61 9.28 18.36
C THR A 155 -0.86 7.97 18.14
N ILE A 156 -0.01 7.58 19.09
CA ILE A 156 0.62 6.25 19.06
C ILE A 156 -0.42 5.13 19.18
N GLU A 157 -1.57 5.37 19.81
CA GLU A 157 -2.67 4.41 19.83
C GLU A 157 -3.27 4.23 18.43
N ASP A 158 -3.47 5.32 17.69
CA ASP A 158 -3.94 5.23 16.31
C ASP A 158 -2.95 4.47 15.43
N PHE A 159 -1.66 4.75 15.60
CA PHE A 159 -0.60 4.02 14.90
C PHE A 159 -0.70 2.51 15.14
N ARG A 160 -0.80 2.11 16.42
CA ARG A 160 -0.95 0.70 16.81
C ARG A 160 -2.22 0.09 16.21
N ASN A 161 -3.34 0.82 16.21
CA ASN A 161 -4.58 0.32 15.64
C ASN A 161 -4.48 0.09 14.12
N PHE A 162 -3.86 1.00 13.35
CA PHE A 162 -3.59 0.75 11.93
C PHE A 162 -2.65 -0.43 11.70
N VAL A 163 -1.62 -0.63 12.55
CA VAL A 163 -0.77 -1.82 12.49
C VAL A 163 -1.57 -3.11 12.72
N LYS A 164 -2.44 -3.13 13.73
CA LYS A 164 -3.34 -4.27 14.01
C LYS A 164 -4.28 -4.54 12.84
N LEU A 165 -4.88 -3.49 12.27
CA LEU A 165 -5.76 -3.62 11.11
C LEU A 165 -5.02 -4.14 9.88
N SER A 166 -3.79 -3.66 9.63
CA SER A 166 -2.92 -4.18 8.56
C SER A 166 -2.52 -5.63 8.79
N TYR A 167 -2.29 -6.05 10.05
CA TYR A 167 -2.06 -7.45 10.39
C TYR A 167 -3.28 -8.33 10.06
N LEU A 168 -4.48 -7.87 10.44
CA LEU A 168 -5.73 -8.59 10.24
C LEU A 168 -6.21 -8.61 8.78
N ALA A 169 -5.98 -7.54 8.02
CA ALA A 169 -6.45 -7.41 6.64
C ALA A 169 -5.86 -8.50 5.72
N PRO A 170 -6.71 -9.37 5.11
CA PRO A 170 -6.22 -10.56 4.42
C PRO A 170 -5.27 -10.26 3.24
N SER A 171 -5.59 -9.24 2.46
CA SER A 171 -4.82 -8.81 1.30
C SER A 171 -3.87 -7.65 1.60
N MET A 172 -3.60 -7.36 2.87
CA MET A 172 -2.55 -6.42 3.24
C MET A 172 -1.26 -7.21 3.48
N HIS A 173 -0.25 -7.02 2.62
CA HIS A 173 0.92 -7.90 2.60
C HIS A 173 2.07 -7.36 3.46
N SER A 174 2.08 -6.06 3.75
CA SER A 174 3.05 -5.39 4.62
C SER A 174 2.36 -4.67 5.77
N SER A 175 3.05 -4.57 6.91
CA SER A 175 2.58 -3.75 8.03
C SER A 175 2.68 -2.25 7.77
N GLY A 176 3.43 -1.81 6.75
CA GLY A 176 3.65 -0.40 6.42
C GLY A 176 4.83 0.25 7.16
N GLY A 177 4.78 1.58 7.25
CA GLY A 177 5.73 2.43 7.97
C GLY A 177 4.99 3.49 8.78
N THR A 178 5.09 4.75 8.40
CA THR A 178 4.39 5.87 9.08
C THR A 178 2.87 5.84 8.84
N VAL A 179 2.15 4.83 9.33
CA VAL A 179 0.71 4.63 9.08
C VAL A 179 -0.16 5.79 9.58
N CYS A 180 0.36 6.56 10.52
CA CYS A 180 0.02 7.95 10.81
C CYS A 180 1.20 8.55 11.59
N GLU A 181 1.21 9.87 11.81
CA GLU A 181 2.24 10.54 12.60
C GLU A 181 1.79 10.66 14.08
N PRO A 182 2.40 9.93 15.04
CA PRO A 182 1.98 9.97 16.44
C PRO A 182 2.45 11.27 17.13
N VAL A 183 1.58 12.28 17.19
CA VAL A 183 1.96 13.61 17.70
C VAL A 183 2.07 13.67 19.22
N ASP A 184 1.55 12.67 19.93
CA ASP A 184 1.62 12.50 21.38
C ASP A 184 2.97 11.94 21.86
N VAL A 185 3.91 11.71 20.93
CA VAL A 185 5.28 11.29 21.22
C VAL A 185 6.27 12.34 20.68
N PRO A 186 7.30 12.74 21.45
CA PRO A 186 8.31 13.71 21.01
C PRO A 186 8.91 13.38 19.64
N VAL A 187 9.11 14.40 18.79
CA VAL A 187 9.51 14.23 17.38
C VAL A 187 10.80 13.42 17.21
N ASN A 188 11.76 13.62 18.10
CA ASN A 188 13.05 12.92 18.04
C ASN A 188 13.02 11.49 18.59
N LYS A 189 11.90 11.05 19.18
CA LYS A 189 11.78 9.74 19.84
C LYS A 189 10.75 8.81 19.18
N ARG A 190 9.76 9.37 18.47
CA ARG A 190 8.62 8.62 17.95
C ARG A 190 8.96 7.49 16.98
N HIS A 191 10.06 7.57 16.23
CA HIS A 191 10.47 6.48 15.33
C HIS A 191 10.70 5.16 16.08
N LEU A 192 11.20 5.23 17.31
CA LEU A 192 11.43 4.07 18.16
C LEU A 192 10.11 3.34 18.47
N ASP A 193 9.08 4.09 18.87
CA ASP A 193 7.76 3.53 19.20
C ASP A 193 7.03 3.02 17.94
N MET A 194 7.21 3.69 16.81
CA MET A 194 6.62 3.29 15.52
C MET A 194 7.19 1.95 15.05
N ILE A 195 8.52 1.81 15.02
CA ILE A 195 9.20 0.56 14.60
C ILE A 195 8.85 -0.57 15.56
N TYR A 196 8.89 -0.31 16.87
CA TYR A 196 8.47 -1.29 17.87
C TYR A 196 7.03 -1.74 17.66
N SER A 197 6.11 -0.83 17.33
CA SER A 197 4.71 -1.15 17.10
C SER A 197 4.53 -2.11 15.92
N HIS A 198 5.28 -1.94 14.83
CA HIS A 198 5.28 -2.90 13.71
C HIS A 198 5.75 -4.30 14.13
N ILE A 199 6.81 -4.38 14.95
CA ILE A 199 7.37 -5.66 15.40
C ILE A 199 6.42 -6.36 16.39
N LYS A 200 5.88 -5.60 17.35
CA LYS A 200 5.06 -6.13 18.44
C LYS A 200 3.66 -6.51 17.99
N TYR A 201 3.03 -5.68 17.17
CA TYR A 201 1.61 -5.83 16.82
C TYR A 201 1.39 -6.50 15.46
N SER A 202 2.45 -6.82 14.71
CA SER A 202 2.38 -7.53 13.43
C SER A 202 3.56 -8.48 13.27
N ASP A 203 3.41 -9.47 12.40
CA ASP A 203 4.48 -10.35 11.94
C ASP A 203 4.73 -10.22 10.42
N LYS A 204 4.05 -9.26 9.77
CA LYS A 204 4.24 -8.86 8.38
C LYS A 204 5.48 -7.97 8.23
N PRO A 205 6.09 -7.90 7.04
CA PRO A 205 7.28 -7.08 6.82
C PRO A 205 6.94 -5.58 6.94
N PHE A 206 7.89 -4.77 7.44
CA PHE A 206 7.66 -3.37 7.83
C PHE A 206 8.75 -2.42 7.30
N MET A 207 8.43 -1.14 7.24
CA MET A 207 9.30 -0.08 6.70
C MET A 207 10.09 0.62 7.80
N GLY A 208 11.27 1.14 7.46
CA GLY A 208 12.12 1.89 8.39
C GLY A 208 11.83 3.38 8.47
N SER A 209 12.47 4.05 9.43
CA SER A 209 12.40 5.51 9.57
C SER A 209 13.38 6.21 8.64
N VAL A 210 12.93 7.28 7.98
CA VAL A 210 13.73 8.04 7.01
C VAL A 210 13.87 9.51 7.41
N THR A 211 13.38 9.88 8.60
CA THR A 211 13.24 11.28 9.01
C THR A 211 14.52 11.92 9.53
N ALA A 212 15.56 11.12 9.78
CA ALA A 212 16.94 11.54 10.01
C ALA A 212 17.88 10.32 9.87
N PRO A 213 19.17 10.50 9.56
CA PRO A 213 20.12 9.40 9.37
C PRO A 213 20.26 8.52 10.63
N GLU A 214 20.36 9.12 11.81
CA GLU A 214 20.45 8.41 13.09
C GLU A 214 19.19 7.59 13.41
N ARG A 215 18.03 7.96 12.84
CA ARG A 215 16.78 7.19 12.98
C ARG A 215 16.75 5.99 12.04
N ALA A 216 17.41 6.09 10.89
CA ALA A 216 17.67 4.94 10.03
C ALA A 216 18.65 3.97 10.71
N GLU A 217 19.69 4.48 11.37
CA GLU A 217 20.62 3.66 12.16
C GLU A 217 19.92 2.95 13.32
N ASP A 218 19.05 3.65 14.05
CA ASP A 218 18.20 3.05 15.09
C ASP A 218 17.28 1.96 14.51
N THR A 219 16.76 2.15 13.30
CA THR A 219 15.97 1.12 12.59
C THR A 219 16.81 -0.14 12.33
N ILE A 220 18.03 0.02 11.81
CA ILE A 220 18.95 -1.11 11.56
C ILE A 220 19.26 -1.82 12.88
N ALA A 221 19.57 -1.09 13.95
CA ALA A 221 19.86 -1.67 15.25
C ALA A 221 18.67 -2.49 15.79
N MET A 222 17.45 -1.96 15.71
CA MET A 222 16.24 -2.69 16.10
C MET A 222 15.98 -3.91 15.21
N ALA A 223 16.21 -3.81 13.91
CA ALA A 223 16.09 -4.94 13.00
C ALA A 223 17.09 -6.05 13.34
N LYS A 224 18.34 -5.72 13.68
CA LYS A 224 19.36 -6.70 14.10
C LYS A 224 18.99 -7.43 15.40
N LEU A 225 18.29 -6.76 16.33
CA LEU A 225 17.75 -7.42 17.54
C LEU A 225 16.67 -8.46 17.20
N VAL A 226 15.91 -8.26 16.13
CA VAL A 226 14.83 -9.18 15.71
C VAL A 226 15.35 -10.32 14.85
N PHE A 227 16.20 -10.02 13.88
CA PHE A 227 16.60 -10.96 12.83
C PHE A 227 18.01 -11.54 13.01
N GLY A 228 18.83 -10.93 13.88
CA GLY A 228 20.26 -11.20 13.98
C GLY A 228 21.10 -10.34 13.03
N ASP A 229 22.31 -10.00 13.46
CA ASP A 229 23.22 -9.07 12.77
C ASP A 229 23.55 -9.52 11.34
N GLU A 230 24.11 -10.73 11.21
CA GLU A 230 24.49 -11.31 9.92
C GLU A 230 23.32 -11.43 8.95
N PHE A 231 22.11 -11.71 9.46
CA PHE A 231 20.93 -11.83 8.62
C PHE A 231 20.57 -10.48 7.99
N VAL A 232 20.56 -9.39 8.77
CA VAL A 232 20.22 -8.05 8.27
C VAL A 232 21.23 -7.55 7.24
N GLU A 233 22.53 -7.80 7.44
CA GLU A 233 23.56 -7.38 6.49
C GLU A 233 23.46 -8.09 5.12
N ASN A 234 22.84 -9.27 5.09
CA ASN A 234 22.74 -10.11 3.89
C ASN A 234 21.32 -10.21 3.32
N ASN A 235 20.30 -9.72 4.03
CA ASN A 235 18.90 -9.82 3.63
C ASN A 235 18.14 -8.51 3.85
N CYS A 236 17.22 -8.20 2.92
CA CYS A 236 16.37 -7.04 3.05
C CYS A 236 15.21 -7.34 4.02
N VAL A 237 15.20 -6.68 5.18
CA VAL A 237 14.12 -6.76 6.18
C VAL A 237 13.28 -5.48 6.24
N THR A 238 13.73 -4.39 5.60
CA THR A 238 13.01 -3.12 5.53
C THR A 238 12.99 -2.52 4.12
N LEU A 239 11.85 -1.93 3.75
CA LEU A 239 11.72 -0.99 2.63
C LEU A 239 11.65 0.43 3.19
N ASN A 240 12.33 1.37 2.57
CA ASN A 240 12.53 2.72 3.12
C ASN A 240 12.21 3.76 2.06
N LEU A 241 11.27 4.66 2.35
CA LEU A 241 10.79 5.66 1.39
C LEU A 241 11.81 6.81 1.28
N ILE A 242 12.54 6.87 0.16
CA ILE A 242 13.51 7.96 -0.08
C ILE A 242 12.92 8.89 -1.13
N ASN A 243 12.44 10.05 -0.70
CA ASN A 243 11.84 10.99 -1.62
C ASN A 243 12.89 11.88 -2.29
N ALA A 244 12.70 12.13 -3.59
CA ALA A 244 13.26 13.33 -4.20
C ALA A 244 12.35 14.51 -3.81
N ASN A 245 12.95 15.63 -3.46
CA ASN A 245 12.26 16.91 -3.34
C ASN A 245 12.11 17.49 -4.75
N SER A 246 11.15 16.96 -5.50
CA SER A 246 10.94 17.33 -6.89
C SER A 246 10.56 18.81 -7.01
N PRO A 247 11.13 19.56 -7.99
CA PRO A 247 11.93 19.07 -9.10
C PRO A 247 13.43 18.91 -8.81
N MET A 248 13.96 17.71 -9.06
CA MET A 248 15.39 17.44 -9.26
C MET A 248 16.32 17.77 -8.07
N VAL A 249 15.86 17.56 -6.84
CA VAL A 249 16.66 17.73 -5.62
C VAL A 249 16.59 16.49 -4.74
N PHE A 250 17.72 16.08 -4.17
CA PHE A 250 17.80 15.20 -3.00
C PHE A 250 18.43 15.98 -1.84
N ASP A 251 17.69 16.12 -0.74
CA ASP A 251 18.14 16.84 0.46
C ASP A 251 18.88 15.89 1.43
N GLY A 252 19.77 16.45 2.26
CA GLY A 252 20.67 15.69 3.14
C GLY A 252 19.97 14.73 4.11
N THR A 253 18.73 14.99 4.51
CA THR A 253 17.94 14.05 5.33
C THR A 253 17.65 12.74 4.58
N MET A 254 17.17 12.85 3.34
CA MET A 254 16.84 11.70 2.50
C MET A 254 18.11 10.98 2.05
N LEU A 255 19.16 11.73 1.70
CA LEU A 255 20.47 11.16 1.31
C LEU A 255 21.13 10.42 2.48
N GLY A 256 21.11 10.98 3.68
CA GLY A 256 21.68 10.32 4.84
C GLY A 256 20.96 9.02 5.22
N ALA A 257 19.61 9.01 5.19
CA ALA A 257 18.84 7.77 5.37
C ALA A 257 19.14 6.75 4.26
N LEU A 258 19.18 7.18 2.99
CA LEU A 258 19.53 6.32 1.85
C LEU A 258 20.90 5.67 2.04
N LYS A 259 21.91 6.44 2.49
CA LYS A 259 23.27 5.92 2.75
C LYS A 259 23.29 4.85 3.83
N VAL A 260 22.59 5.06 4.93
CA VAL A 260 22.48 4.06 6.01
C VAL A 260 21.87 2.77 5.46
N TYR A 261 20.71 2.85 4.82
CA TYR A 261 20.02 1.66 4.33
C TYR A 261 20.79 0.91 3.24
N ALA A 262 21.40 1.64 2.31
CA ALA A 262 22.20 1.03 1.24
C ALA A 262 23.42 0.28 1.80
N ARG A 263 24.12 0.83 2.80
CA ARG A 263 25.26 0.14 3.45
C ARG A 263 24.85 -1.18 4.10
N HIS A 264 23.64 -1.24 4.64
CA HIS A 264 23.10 -2.39 5.37
C HIS A 264 22.18 -3.29 4.54
N ASN A 265 22.25 -3.23 3.20
CA ASN A 265 21.47 -4.10 2.29
C ASN A 265 19.94 -3.98 2.44
N GLN A 266 19.46 -2.81 2.89
CA GLN A 266 18.03 -2.53 3.05
C GLN A 266 17.51 -1.74 1.85
N ALA A 267 16.24 -1.99 1.47
CA ALA A 267 15.73 -1.49 0.21
C ALA A 267 15.37 0.00 0.28
N SER A 268 15.81 0.76 -0.71
CA SER A 268 15.41 2.16 -0.90
C SER A 268 14.31 2.27 -1.97
N VAL A 269 13.18 2.86 -1.62
CA VAL A 269 12.10 3.19 -2.57
C VAL A 269 12.30 4.62 -3.04
N VAL A 270 13.16 4.82 -4.04
CA VAL A 270 13.51 6.15 -4.57
C VAL A 270 12.30 6.72 -5.32
N SER A 271 11.66 7.72 -4.72
CA SER A 271 10.33 8.19 -5.13
C SER A 271 10.29 9.70 -5.35
N PRO A 272 10.31 10.18 -6.61
CA PRO A 272 9.84 11.51 -6.96
C PRO A 272 8.46 11.79 -6.34
N PHE A 273 8.31 12.97 -5.75
CA PHE A 273 7.06 13.43 -5.17
C PHE A 273 6.51 14.58 -6.01
N ILE A 274 5.61 14.25 -6.93
CA ILE A 274 5.23 15.15 -8.01
C ILE A 274 3.72 15.44 -7.98
N LEU A 275 3.42 16.74 -8.05
CA LEU A 275 2.15 17.26 -8.53
C LEU A 275 2.39 17.89 -9.90
N SER A 276 1.87 17.29 -10.97
CA SER A 276 2.04 17.79 -12.34
C SER A 276 1.48 19.21 -12.47
N GLY A 277 2.31 20.13 -12.98
CA GLY A 277 2.00 21.56 -13.06
C GLY A 277 2.55 22.39 -11.90
N ALA A 278 3.08 21.76 -10.85
CA ALA A 278 3.75 22.44 -9.73
C ALA A 278 5.20 21.96 -9.54
N MET A 279 5.38 20.66 -9.29
CA MET A 279 6.71 20.05 -9.06
C MET A 279 7.29 19.36 -10.29
N SER A 280 6.53 19.32 -11.38
CA SER A 280 6.95 18.86 -12.71
C SER A 280 6.16 19.61 -13.79
N PRO A 281 6.52 19.48 -15.08
CA PRO A 281 5.71 19.99 -16.18
C PRO A 281 4.26 19.49 -16.10
N VAL A 282 3.31 20.29 -16.60
CA VAL A 282 1.88 19.93 -16.63
C VAL A 282 1.58 18.74 -17.55
N THR A 283 2.48 18.40 -18.46
CA THR A 283 2.30 17.32 -19.45
C THR A 283 2.79 15.97 -18.93
N VAL A 284 2.12 14.90 -19.36
CA VAL A 284 2.46 13.50 -19.01
C VAL A 284 3.90 13.17 -19.41
N ALA A 285 4.29 13.46 -20.66
CA ALA A 285 5.63 13.15 -21.17
C ALA A 285 6.74 13.92 -20.43
N GLY A 286 6.53 15.21 -20.16
CA GLY A 286 7.48 16.02 -19.39
C GLY A 286 7.64 15.51 -17.95
N THR A 287 6.53 15.18 -17.30
CA THR A 287 6.53 14.55 -15.97
C THR A 287 7.28 13.22 -15.97
N LEU A 288 6.99 12.32 -16.92
CA LEU A 288 7.68 11.03 -17.05
C LEU A 288 9.20 11.18 -17.25
N THR A 289 9.61 12.15 -18.07
CA THR A 289 11.02 12.42 -18.34
C THR A 289 11.75 12.88 -17.07
N GLN A 290 11.13 13.78 -16.30
CA GLN A 290 11.69 14.23 -15.02
C GLN A 290 11.72 13.11 -13.98
N ILE A 291 10.63 12.32 -13.85
CA ILE A 291 10.59 11.16 -12.96
C ILE A 291 11.75 10.22 -13.23
N LEU A 292 11.97 9.87 -14.50
CA LEU A 292 13.03 8.95 -14.88
C LEU A 292 14.41 9.52 -14.54
N ALA A 293 14.66 10.81 -14.78
CA ALA A 293 15.92 11.46 -14.41
C ALA A 293 16.15 11.42 -12.88
N GLU A 294 15.15 11.80 -12.08
CA GLU A 294 15.24 11.79 -10.61
C GLU A 294 15.47 10.37 -10.06
N VAL A 295 14.76 9.37 -10.58
CA VAL A 295 14.93 7.97 -10.16
C VAL A 295 16.30 7.45 -10.58
N LEU A 296 16.76 7.71 -11.80
CA LEU A 296 18.08 7.27 -12.26
C LEU A 296 19.19 7.77 -11.34
N ALA A 297 19.17 9.06 -10.98
CA ALA A 297 20.16 9.65 -10.10
C ALA A 297 20.06 9.10 -8.66
N GLY A 298 18.87 9.10 -8.06
CA GLY A 298 18.69 8.63 -6.68
C GLY A 298 18.98 7.13 -6.54
N ALA A 299 18.51 6.31 -7.47
CA ALA A 299 18.72 4.87 -7.44
C ALA A 299 20.18 4.50 -7.73
N ALA A 300 20.85 5.14 -8.68
CA ALA A 300 22.27 4.90 -8.94
C ALA A 300 23.15 5.28 -7.74
N THR A 301 22.76 6.29 -6.95
CA THR A 301 23.45 6.65 -5.70
C THR A 301 23.53 5.45 -4.75
N THR A 302 22.47 4.64 -4.63
CA THR A 302 22.49 3.42 -3.80
C THR A 302 23.57 2.43 -4.24
N GLN A 303 23.81 2.31 -5.54
CA GLN A 303 24.79 1.38 -6.11
C GLN A 303 26.23 1.91 -5.99
N LEU A 304 26.43 3.22 -5.91
CA LEU A 304 27.73 3.80 -5.57
C LEU A 304 28.14 3.51 -4.13
N ILE A 305 27.16 3.38 -3.23
CA ILE A 305 27.37 3.09 -1.81
C ILE A 305 27.62 1.59 -1.61
N ARG A 306 26.74 0.75 -2.18
CA ARG A 306 26.86 -0.71 -2.13
C ARG A 306 26.26 -1.32 -3.40
N PRO A 307 27.09 -1.77 -4.35
CA PRO A 307 26.62 -2.51 -5.51
C PRO A 307 25.78 -3.72 -5.08
N GLY A 308 24.61 -3.91 -5.68
CA GLY A 308 23.67 -4.97 -5.29
C GLY A 308 22.71 -4.58 -4.17
N SER A 309 22.79 -3.36 -3.61
CA SER A 309 21.79 -2.88 -2.67
C SER A 309 20.41 -2.87 -3.33
N PRO A 310 19.35 -3.41 -2.70
CA PRO A 310 18.02 -3.39 -3.27
C PRO A 310 17.49 -1.97 -3.39
N VAL A 311 16.88 -1.66 -4.53
CA VAL A 311 16.32 -0.34 -4.82
C VAL A 311 15.11 -0.47 -5.73
N LEU A 312 14.09 0.35 -5.51
CA LEU A 312 12.88 0.39 -6.32
C LEU A 312 12.79 1.71 -7.07
N PHE A 313 12.24 1.63 -8.29
CA PHE A 313 11.71 2.78 -9.01
C PHE A 313 10.38 3.17 -8.36
N GLY A 314 10.36 4.26 -7.60
CA GLY A 314 9.13 4.82 -7.04
C GLY A 314 8.58 5.96 -7.88
N THR A 315 7.27 6.16 -7.83
CA THR A 315 6.57 7.33 -8.35
C THR A 315 5.43 7.68 -7.40
N PHE A 316 5.44 8.89 -6.85
CA PHE A 316 4.20 9.54 -6.41
C PHE A 316 3.89 10.64 -7.42
N ALA A 317 2.83 10.45 -8.20
CA ALA A 317 2.38 11.43 -9.19
C ALA A 317 0.88 11.69 -8.99
N ALA A 318 0.53 12.96 -8.86
CA ALA A 318 -0.84 13.44 -8.87
C ALA A 318 -0.94 14.70 -9.73
N SER A 319 -2.15 15.19 -9.95
CA SER A 319 -2.41 16.44 -10.68
C SER A 319 -2.72 17.57 -9.70
N ILE A 320 -2.86 18.79 -10.20
CA ILE A 320 -3.39 19.93 -9.44
C ILE A 320 -4.67 20.45 -10.08
N SER A 321 -5.58 20.97 -9.26
CA SER A 321 -6.69 21.77 -9.73
C SER A 321 -6.18 23.14 -10.18
N MET A 322 -6.28 23.46 -11.48
CA MET A 322 -5.87 24.77 -12.00
C MET A 322 -6.69 25.96 -11.43
N GLN A 323 -7.85 25.69 -10.83
CA GLN A 323 -8.68 26.71 -10.19
C GLN A 323 -8.24 27.02 -8.76
N SER A 324 -7.82 26.00 -8.00
CA SER A 324 -7.57 26.13 -6.56
C SER A 324 -6.11 25.91 -6.14
N GLY A 325 -5.29 25.36 -7.03
CA GLY A 325 -3.93 24.89 -6.73
C GLY A 325 -3.88 23.62 -5.86
N ALA A 326 -5.02 23.06 -5.46
CA ALA A 326 -5.07 21.90 -4.58
C ALA A 326 -4.69 20.60 -5.33
N PRO A 327 -4.05 19.62 -4.65
CA PRO A 327 -3.80 18.30 -5.21
C PRO A 327 -5.10 17.59 -5.62
N THR A 328 -5.10 16.96 -6.80
CA THR A 328 -6.21 16.18 -7.34
C THR A 328 -5.77 14.75 -7.66
N PHE A 329 -6.67 13.80 -7.42
CA PHE A 329 -6.42 12.36 -7.58
C PHE A 329 -7.50 11.72 -8.46
N GLY A 330 -7.25 10.50 -8.91
CA GLY A 330 -8.22 9.75 -9.72
C GLY A 330 -8.46 10.30 -11.12
N THR A 331 -7.70 11.32 -11.55
CA THR A 331 -7.79 11.87 -12.91
C THR A 331 -6.97 11.01 -13.91
N PRO A 332 -7.20 11.16 -15.23
CA PRO A 332 -6.51 10.36 -16.23
C PRO A 332 -4.99 10.57 -16.28
N GLU A 333 -4.51 11.80 -16.07
CA GLU A 333 -3.10 12.17 -16.29
C GLU A 333 -2.14 11.43 -15.34
N PRO A 334 -2.38 11.37 -14.02
CA PRO A 334 -1.56 10.57 -13.11
C PRO A 334 -1.58 9.06 -13.43
N SER A 335 -2.69 8.57 -13.98
CA SER A 335 -2.80 7.18 -14.42
C SER A 335 -1.91 6.90 -15.64
N LEU A 336 -1.92 7.80 -16.63
CA LEU A 336 -1.03 7.72 -17.81
C LEU A 336 0.45 7.82 -17.42
N VAL A 337 0.80 8.75 -16.52
CA VAL A 337 2.15 8.84 -15.94
C VAL A 337 2.53 7.52 -15.27
N SER A 338 1.65 6.93 -14.47
CA SER A 338 1.96 5.71 -13.74
C SER A 338 2.10 4.48 -14.66
N TYR A 339 1.27 4.34 -15.69
CA TYR A 339 1.43 3.28 -16.69
C TYR A 339 2.75 3.41 -17.45
N GLY A 340 3.09 4.61 -17.92
CA GLY A 340 4.37 4.87 -18.61
C GLY A 340 5.58 4.61 -17.70
N ALA A 341 5.52 5.07 -16.44
CA ALA A 341 6.59 4.84 -15.47
C ALA A 341 6.78 3.35 -15.16
N ALA A 342 5.70 2.57 -15.13
CA ALA A 342 5.78 1.11 -14.95
C ALA A 342 6.52 0.43 -16.12
N GLN A 343 6.28 0.87 -17.37
CA GLN A 343 7.00 0.38 -18.53
C GLN A 343 8.50 0.73 -18.45
N LEU A 344 8.82 1.97 -18.07
CA LEU A 344 10.20 2.43 -17.90
C LEU A 344 10.93 1.68 -16.78
N ALA A 345 10.28 1.42 -15.65
CA ALA A 345 10.85 0.65 -14.55
C ALA A 345 11.19 -0.79 -14.97
N ARG A 346 10.31 -1.43 -15.76
CA ARG A 346 10.58 -2.77 -16.33
C ARG A 346 11.79 -2.76 -17.28
N ARG A 347 11.92 -1.76 -18.15
CA ARG A 347 13.08 -1.60 -19.06
C ARG A 347 14.37 -1.35 -18.29
N LEU A 348 14.32 -0.54 -17.24
CA LEU A 348 15.45 -0.26 -16.36
C LEU A 348 15.84 -1.49 -15.51
N GLY A 349 14.91 -2.42 -15.31
CA GLY A 349 15.13 -3.64 -14.54
C GLY A 349 15.04 -3.42 -13.03
N LEU A 350 14.22 -2.48 -12.57
CA LEU A 350 13.96 -2.25 -11.14
C LEU A 350 12.52 -2.62 -10.77
N PRO A 351 12.28 -3.16 -9.56
CA PRO A 351 10.92 -3.26 -9.04
C PRO A 351 10.26 -1.89 -8.96
N PHE A 352 8.95 -1.84 -9.21
CA PHE A 352 8.21 -0.59 -9.36
C PHE A 352 7.24 -0.32 -8.22
N ARG A 353 7.19 0.93 -7.76
CA ARG A 353 6.20 1.45 -6.80
C ARG A 353 5.46 2.65 -7.38
N THR A 354 4.12 2.59 -7.36
CA THR A 354 3.22 3.74 -7.61
C THR A 354 1.84 3.47 -7.02
N GLY A 355 0.94 4.44 -7.16
CA GLY A 355 -0.50 4.24 -7.01
C GLY A 355 -0.96 4.02 -5.57
N GLY A 356 -1.91 3.11 -5.40
CA GLY A 356 -2.66 2.91 -4.15
C GLY A 356 -4.12 3.37 -4.24
N SER A 357 -4.77 3.51 -3.09
CA SER A 357 -6.18 3.94 -2.97
C SER A 357 -6.25 5.45 -2.69
N LEU A 358 -5.74 6.24 -3.63
CA LEU A 358 -5.51 7.68 -3.47
C LEU A 358 -6.76 8.51 -3.78
N CYS A 359 -7.02 9.52 -2.95
CA CYS A 359 -8.13 10.46 -3.14
C CYS A 359 -7.89 11.80 -2.43
N ALA A 360 -8.61 12.85 -2.88
CA ALA A 360 -8.66 14.18 -2.29
C ALA A 360 -9.93 14.42 -1.44
N SER A 361 -10.91 13.51 -1.47
CA SER A 361 -12.14 13.68 -0.68
C SER A 361 -11.84 13.76 0.83
N LYS A 362 -12.68 14.51 1.55
CA LYS A 362 -12.55 14.73 3.01
C LYS A 362 -13.28 13.64 3.81
N VAL A 363 -14.12 12.86 3.13
CA VAL A 363 -14.98 11.83 3.70
C VAL A 363 -14.92 10.58 2.82
N PRO A 364 -15.17 9.36 3.32
CA PRO A 364 -15.16 8.14 2.52
C PRO A 364 -16.45 7.99 1.70
N ASP A 365 -16.74 8.99 0.86
CA ASP A 365 -17.91 9.05 0.00
C ASP A 365 -17.63 8.51 -1.42
N ALA A 366 -18.56 8.77 -2.35
CA ALA A 366 -18.41 8.38 -3.75
C ALA A 366 -17.21 9.05 -4.41
N GLN A 367 -16.85 10.29 -4.06
CA GLN A 367 -15.63 10.92 -4.57
C GLN A 367 -14.40 10.11 -4.14
N ALA A 368 -14.28 9.80 -2.83
CA ALA A 368 -13.18 8.99 -2.33
C ALA A 368 -13.10 7.63 -3.04
N ALA A 369 -14.25 6.98 -3.23
CA ALA A 369 -14.33 5.67 -3.88
C ALA A 369 -13.92 5.73 -5.36
N HIS A 370 -14.43 6.69 -6.14
CA HIS A 370 -14.08 6.81 -7.56
C HIS A 370 -12.60 7.11 -7.76
N GLU A 371 -12.04 8.07 -7.01
CA GLU A 371 -10.64 8.44 -7.14
C GLU A 371 -9.71 7.29 -6.74
N SER A 372 -10.05 6.60 -5.63
CA SER A 372 -9.29 5.44 -5.15
C SER A 372 -9.40 4.27 -6.12
N ALA A 373 -10.58 3.98 -6.65
CA ALA A 373 -10.80 2.89 -7.60
C ALA A 373 -10.06 3.12 -8.93
N ASN A 374 -10.10 4.34 -9.47
CA ASN A 374 -9.36 4.69 -10.68
C ASN A 374 -7.86 4.44 -10.49
N THR A 375 -7.33 4.89 -9.35
CA THR A 375 -5.91 4.75 -9.03
C THR A 375 -5.52 3.29 -8.75
N LEU A 376 -6.32 2.55 -7.98
CA LEU A 376 -6.03 1.17 -7.57
C LEU A 376 -6.14 0.18 -8.75
N ASN A 377 -7.14 0.32 -9.62
CA ASN A 377 -7.24 -0.50 -10.82
C ASN A 377 -6.03 -0.27 -11.74
N MET A 378 -5.65 1.00 -11.95
CA MET A 378 -4.41 1.32 -12.68
C MET A 378 -3.20 0.66 -12.02
N THR A 379 -3.10 0.72 -10.69
CA THR A 379 -1.98 0.17 -9.93
C THR A 379 -1.77 -1.32 -10.23
N LEU A 380 -2.85 -2.11 -10.21
CA LEU A 380 -2.80 -3.55 -10.50
C LEU A 380 -2.44 -3.80 -11.98
N LEU A 381 -3.13 -3.12 -12.89
CA LEU A 381 -2.97 -3.34 -14.34
C LEU A 381 -1.62 -2.84 -14.86
N ALA A 382 -1.01 -1.82 -14.24
CA ALA A 382 0.34 -1.37 -14.56
C ALA A 382 1.41 -2.41 -14.15
N GLY A 383 1.05 -3.36 -13.29
CA GLY A 383 1.94 -4.37 -12.76
C GLY A 383 2.85 -3.86 -11.65
N THR A 384 2.34 -2.99 -10.78
CA THR A 384 3.10 -2.40 -9.66
C THR A 384 3.55 -3.48 -8.68
N ASN A 385 4.81 -3.44 -8.26
CA ASN A 385 5.39 -4.45 -7.37
C ASN A 385 5.18 -4.11 -5.89
N PHE A 386 5.32 -2.85 -5.52
CA PHE A 386 5.08 -2.36 -4.17
C PHE A 386 4.09 -1.21 -4.19
N VAL A 387 2.98 -1.36 -3.48
CA VAL A 387 1.87 -0.40 -3.47
C VAL A 387 1.76 0.18 -2.07
N LEU A 388 2.44 1.31 -1.85
CA LEU A 388 2.24 2.12 -0.65
C LEU A 388 0.89 2.85 -0.76
N HIS A 389 0.26 3.15 0.38
CA HIS A 389 -1.07 3.78 0.42
C HIS A 389 -2.19 2.92 -0.19
N ALA A 390 -2.06 1.59 -0.13
CA ALA A 390 -3.08 0.68 -0.62
C ALA A 390 -4.40 0.80 0.17
N ALA A 391 -4.36 1.20 1.44
CA ALA A 391 -5.55 1.40 2.25
C ALA A 391 -5.40 2.52 3.30
N GLY A 392 -6.46 3.31 3.47
CA GLY A 392 -6.63 4.27 4.58
C GLY A 392 -6.36 5.73 4.23
N TRP A 393 -5.85 6.02 3.04
CA TRP A 393 -5.58 7.39 2.57
C TRP A 393 -6.88 8.17 2.35
N LEU A 394 -6.93 9.38 2.90
CA LEU A 394 -8.00 10.35 2.71
C LEU A 394 -7.44 11.79 2.73
N GLU A 395 -8.22 12.75 2.22
CA GLU A 395 -7.90 14.18 2.27
C GLU A 395 -6.52 14.52 1.67
N GLY A 396 -6.20 13.94 0.51
CA GLY A 396 -4.95 14.23 -0.19
C GLY A 396 -3.69 13.86 0.59
N GLY A 397 -3.78 12.93 1.53
CA GLY A 397 -2.65 12.42 2.32
C GLY A 397 -2.51 13.05 3.68
N LEU A 398 -3.45 13.92 4.06
CA LEU A 398 -3.48 14.51 5.40
C LEU A 398 -4.11 13.60 6.45
N VAL A 399 -4.94 12.63 6.02
CA VAL A 399 -5.76 11.82 6.93
C VAL A 399 -5.57 10.31 6.71
N SER A 400 -5.29 9.59 7.79
CA SER A 400 -5.50 8.13 7.89
C SER A 400 -6.90 7.88 8.46
N SER A 401 -7.82 7.36 7.65
CA SER A 401 -9.20 7.10 8.08
C SER A 401 -9.46 5.62 8.30
N TYR A 402 -10.02 5.28 9.46
CA TYR A 402 -10.35 3.88 9.81
C TYR A 402 -11.41 3.28 8.88
N GLU A 403 -12.49 4.01 8.62
CA GLU A 403 -13.56 3.57 7.72
C GLU A 403 -13.03 3.40 6.29
N LYS A 404 -12.23 4.38 5.81
CA LYS A 404 -11.60 4.32 4.49
C LYS A 404 -10.64 3.14 4.38
N PHE A 405 -9.87 2.83 5.43
CA PHE A 405 -9.00 1.66 5.47
C PHE A 405 -9.77 0.36 5.25
N MET A 406 -10.91 0.19 5.94
CA MET A 406 -11.72 -1.01 5.82
C MET A 406 -12.33 -1.15 4.41
N ILE A 407 -12.80 -0.04 3.82
CA ILE A 407 -13.32 0.00 2.45
C ILE A 407 -12.22 -0.36 1.45
N ASP A 408 -11.05 0.24 1.60
CA ASP A 408 -9.93 0.02 0.68
C ASP A 408 -9.42 -1.42 0.75
N GLN A 409 -9.24 -1.99 1.95
CA GLN A 409 -8.73 -3.37 2.08
C GLN A 409 -9.68 -4.42 1.47
N ASP A 410 -10.98 -4.13 1.44
CA ASP A 410 -11.97 -4.97 0.76
C ASP A 410 -11.75 -4.94 -0.76
N GLN A 411 -11.45 -3.75 -1.32
CA GLN A 411 -11.03 -3.62 -2.72
C GLN A 411 -9.69 -4.31 -3.00
N LEU A 412 -8.74 -4.33 -2.06
CA LEU A 412 -7.49 -5.07 -2.22
C LEU A 412 -7.74 -6.59 -2.36
N GLY A 413 -8.75 -7.13 -1.66
CA GLY A 413 -9.20 -8.51 -1.84
C GLY A 413 -9.76 -8.77 -3.24
N MET A 414 -10.52 -7.82 -3.79
CA MET A 414 -10.97 -7.90 -5.19
C MET A 414 -9.80 -7.87 -6.17
N MET A 415 -8.81 -7.00 -5.94
CA MET A 415 -7.59 -6.93 -6.78
C MET A 415 -6.77 -8.21 -6.70
N GLN A 416 -6.66 -8.82 -5.52
CA GLN A 416 -5.99 -10.11 -5.33
C GLN A 416 -6.68 -11.22 -6.12
N LYS A 417 -8.01 -11.29 -6.08
CA LYS A 417 -8.77 -12.26 -6.88
C LYS A 417 -8.66 -11.98 -8.38
N MET A 418 -8.76 -10.72 -8.80
CA MET A 418 -8.61 -10.32 -10.20
C MET A 418 -7.26 -10.74 -10.78
N ALA A 419 -6.19 -10.64 -9.99
CA ALA A 419 -4.84 -11.01 -10.41
C ALA A 419 -4.68 -12.49 -10.77
N GLU A 420 -5.59 -13.37 -10.33
CA GLU A 420 -5.60 -14.80 -10.67
C GLU A 420 -6.03 -15.05 -12.13
N GLY A 421 -6.65 -14.07 -12.80
CA GLY A 421 -7.11 -14.21 -14.18
C GLY A 421 -8.29 -15.19 -14.32
N ILE A 422 -8.39 -15.81 -15.50
CA ILE A 422 -9.47 -16.74 -15.86
C ILE A 422 -8.98 -18.18 -15.65
N ASP A 423 -9.75 -18.99 -14.92
CA ASP A 423 -9.51 -20.43 -14.83
C ASP A 423 -10.01 -21.12 -16.11
N LEU A 424 -9.08 -21.74 -16.85
CA LEU A 424 -9.34 -22.50 -18.06
C LEU A 424 -9.28 -24.02 -17.85
N SER A 425 -9.22 -24.47 -16.59
CA SER A 425 -9.34 -25.88 -16.24
C SER A 425 -10.66 -26.48 -16.74
N ALA A 426 -10.75 -27.82 -16.79
CA ALA A 426 -12.01 -28.48 -17.15
C ALA A 426 -13.16 -28.08 -16.22
N GLU A 427 -12.88 -27.88 -14.92
CA GLU A 427 -13.84 -27.37 -13.94
C GLU A 427 -14.27 -25.93 -14.26
N GLY A 428 -13.32 -25.06 -14.62
CA GLY A 428 -13.60 -23.67 -15.01
C GLY A 428 -14.41 -23.54 -16.30
N GLN A 429 -14.23 -24.47 -17.25
CA GLN A 429 -15.02 -24.52 -18.49
C GLN A 429 -16.49 -24.93 -18.25
N ALA A 430 -16.76 -25.68 -17.17
CA ALA A 430 -18.10 -26.05 -16.70
C ALA A 430 -19.03 -26.67 -17.77
N LEU A 431 -18.49 -27.36 -18.79
CA LEU A 431 -19.27 -27.90 -19.90
C LEU A 431 -20.32 -28.92 -19.45
N ASP A 432 -20.03 -29.71 -18.41
CA ASP A 432 -20.98 -30.68 -17.88
C ASP A 432 -22.14 -30.01 -17.14
N ALA A 433 -21.88 -28.91 -16.42
CA ALA A 433 -22.93 -28.10 -15.81
C ALA A 433 -23.84 -27.48 -16.87
N ILE A 434 -23.27 -26.99 -17.97
CA ILE A 434 -24.03 -26.41 -19.10
C ILE A 434 -24.94 -27.48 -19.73
N ARG A 435 -24.44 -28.71 -19.89
CA ARG A 435 -25.24 -29.85 -20.39
C ARG A 435 -26.33 -30.28 -19.40
N GLU A 436 -26.02 -30.32 -18.11
CA GLU A 436 -26.96 -30.67 -17.04
C GLU A 436 -28.16 -29.70 -17.00
N VAL A 437 -27.88 -28.40 -17.10
CA VAL A 437 -28.90 -27.35 -16.94
C VAL A 437 -29.70 -27.13 -18.22
N GLY A 438 -29.03 -27.04 -19.37
CA GLY A 438 -29.67 -26.84 -20.68
C GLY A 438 -30.34 -25.47 -20.88
N PRO A 439 -30.91 -25.20 -22.07
CA PRO A 439 -31.53 -23.93 -22.40
C PRO A 439 -32.77 -23.59 -21.56
N GLY A 440 -32.88 -22.34 -21.11
CA GLY A 440 -34.08 -21.82 -20.43
C GLY A 440 -34.21 -22.18 -18.94
N SER A 441 -33.25 -22.90 -18.36
CA SER A 441 -33.20 -23.26 -16.94
C SER A 441 -32.24 -22.36 -16.14
N HIS A 442 -31.84 -22.76 -14.93
CA HIS A 442 -30.91 -22.01 -14.07
C HIS A 442 -29.89 -22.91 -13.35
N TYR A 443 -28.75 -22.34 -12.95
CA TYR A 443 -27.61 -23.09 -12.38
C TYR A 443 -27.63 -23.24 -10.85
N LEU A 444 -28.58 -22.62 -10.13
CA LEU A 444 -28.55 -22.55 -8.65
C LEU A 444 -28.52 -23.93 -7.96
N GLY A 445 -29.14 -24.94 -8.57
CA GLY A 445 -29.27 -26.27 -7.99
C GLY A 445 -28.33 -27.33 -8.58
N CYS A 446 -27.55 -27.01 -9.62
CA CYS A 446 -26.73 -28.02 -10.30
C CYS A 446 -25.51 -28.44 -9.46
N ALA A 447 -24.96 -29.62 -9.77
CA ALA A 447 -23.86 -30.20 -9.00
C ALA A 447 -22.63 -29.28 -8.95
N HIS A 448 -22.31 -28.63 -10.08
CA HIS A 448 -21.18 -27.71 -10.18
C HIS A 448 -21.32 -26.50 -9.25
N THR A 449 -22.47 -25.81 -9.27
CA THR A 449 -22.71 -24.68 -8.35
C THR A 449 -22.64 -25.12 -6.89
N GLN A 450 -23.21 -26.28 -6.53
CA GLN A 450 -23.16 -26.76 -5.15
C GLN A 450 -21.73 -27.07 -4.69
N ALA A 451 -20.90 -27.63 -5.57
CA ALA A 451 -19.49 -27.93 -5.28
C ALA A 451 -18.64 -26.66 -5.10
N HIS A 452 -18.95 -25.60 -5.86
CA HIS A 452 -18.12 -24.39 -5.94
C HIS A 452 -18.69 -23.16 -5.19
N PHE A 453 -19.93 -23.19 -4.71
CA PHE A 453 -20.65 -22.02 -4.17
C PHE A 453 -19.85 -21.22 -3.11
N GLN A 454 -19.05 -21.89 -2.27
CA GLN A 454 -18.29 -21.23 -1.21
C GLN A 454 -17.03 -20.50 -1.72
N THR A 455 -16.49 -20.89 -2.87
CA THR A 455 -15.20 -20.44 -3.39
C THR A 455 -15.29 -19.78 -4.78
N ALA A 456 -16.44 -19.87 -5.44
CA ALA A 456 -16.65 -19.41 -6.81
C ALA A 456 -16.44 -17.89 -6.98
N PHE A 457 -16.84 -17.10 -5.98
CA PHE A 457 -16.83 -15.64 -6.06
C PHE A 457 -16.12 -15.01 -4.87
N TYR A 458 -15.40 -13.92 -5.13
CA TYR A 458 -14.95 -13.05 -4.06
C TYR A 458 -16.17 -12.51 -3.31
N ARG A 459 -16.10 -12.52 -1.98
CA ARG A 459 -17.17 -12.07 -1.11
C ARG A 459 -16.70 -10.89 -0.27
N SER A 460 -17.16 -9.71 -0.64
CA SER A 460 -16.94 -8.50 0.16
C SER A 460 -17.56 -8.64 1.55
N ALA A 461 -16.86 -8.14 2.56
CA ALA A 461 -17.37 -8.04 3.92
C ALA A 461 -18.21 -6.76 4.15
N LEU A 462 -18.22 -5.84 3.18
CA LEU A 462 -18.78 -4.49 3.33
C LEU A 462 -19.88 -4.16 2.31
N ALA A 463 -19.90 -4.80 1.13
CA ALA A 463 -20.94 -4.59 0.14
C ALA A 463 -22.30 -5.09 0.65
N ASP A 464 -23.32 -4.25 0.54
CA ASP A 464 -24.71 -4.66 0.75
C ASP A 464 -25.33 -5.00 -0.60
N ASN A 465 -25.67 -6.28 -0.77
CA ASN A 465 -26.28 -6.80 -1.99
C ASN A 465 -27.71 -7.31 -1.72
N ASN A 466 -28.32 -6.90 -0.60
CA ASN A 466 -29.70 -7.25 -0.29
C ASN A 466 -30.69 -6.38 -1.09
N SER A 467 -31.97 -6.71 -0.99
CA SER A 467 -33.02 -5.85 -1.57
C SER A 467 -33.10 -4.51 -0.84
N PHE A 468 -33.69 -3.52 -1.50
CA PHE A 468 -33.92 -2.21 -0.91
C PHE A 468 -34.67 -2.28 0.43
N GLU A 469 -35.71 -3.11 0.49
CA GLU A 469 -36.54 -3.26 1.70
C GLU A 469 -35.73 -3.80 2.87
N GLN A 470 -34.84 -4.78 2.62
CA GLN A 470 -33.96 -5.31 3.66
C GLN A 470 -32.94 -4.26 4.13
N TRP A 471 -32.33 -3.53 3.19
CA TRP A 471 -31.38 -2.46 3.50
C TRP A 471 -32.03 -1.33 4.31
N GLU A 472 -33.26 -0.94 3.97
CA GLU A 472 -34.05 0.06 4.70
C GLU A 472 -34.38 -0.42 6.13
N ILE A 473 -34.85 -1.67 6.28
CA ILE A 473 -35.12 -2.28 7.59
C ILE A 473 -33.87 -2.33 8.47
N GLU A 474 -32.70 -2.56 7.89
CA GLU A 474 -31.41 -2.58 8.59
C GLU A 474 -30.82 -1.20 8.87
N GLY A 475 -31.57 -0.13 8.55
CA GLY A 475 -31.27 1.25 8.92
C GLY A 475 -30.63 2.08 7.82
N ALA A 476 -30.82 1.71 6.55
CA ALA A 476 -30.36 2.47 5.39
C ALA A 476 -28.85 2.81 5.43
N LYS A 477 -28.06 1.89 5.97
CA LYS A 477 -26.63 2.11 6.27
C LYS A 477 -25.82 2.31 5.00
N ARG A 478 -24.92 3.28 5.03
CA ARG A 478 -23.91 3.47 3.99
C ARG A 478 -22.73 2.53 4.24
N ILE A 479 -21.80 2.46 3.29
CA ILE A 479 -20.68 1.50 3.39
C ILE A 479 -19.73 1.87 4.53
N GLU A 480 -19.53 3.16 4.77
CA GLU A 480 -18.71 3.70 5.85
C GLU A 480 -19.28 3.35 7.25
N ASP A 481 -20.60 3.29 7.42
CA ASP A 481 -21.23 2.86 8.68
C ASP A 481 -20.93 1.38 8.97
N ARG A 482 -20.99 0.54 7.93
CA ARG A 482 -20.65 -0.90 8.04
C ARG A 482 -19.15 -1.09 8.24
N ALA A 483 -18.33 -0.27 7.60
CA ALA A 483 -16.88 -0.23 7.77
C ALA A 483 -16.48 0.13 9.21
N ASN A 484 -17.14 1.12 9.80
CA ASN A 484 -16.94 1.51 11.19
C ASN A 484 -17.19 0.33 12.15
N ALA A 485 -18.35 -0.32 12.00
CA ALA A 485 -18.72 -1.48 12.82
C ALA A 485 -17.74 -2.66 12.64
N LEU A 486 -17.32 -2.93 11.41
CA LEU A 486 -16.34 -3.99 11.12
C LEU A 486 -14.97 -3.68 11.71
N CYS A 487 -14.51 -2.42 11.62
CA CYS A 487 -13.25 -1.98 12.20
C CYS A 487 -13.22 -2.21 13.72
N ARG A 488 -14.27 -1.78 14.44
CA ARG A 488 -14.41 -2.04 15.89
C ARG A 488 -14.33 -3.53 16.19
N SER A 489 -15.11 -4.32 15.44
CA SER A 489 -15.16 -5.77 15.62
C SER A 489 -13.82 -6.47 15.33
N TRP A 490 -12.98 -5.93 14.44
CA TRP A 490 -11.64 -6.44 14.18
C TRP A 490 -10.67 -6.09 15.31
N LEU A 491 -10.69 -4.85 15.78
CA LEU A 491 -9.85 -4.40 16.89
C LEU A 491 -10.19 -5.14 18.20
N ASP A 492 -11.48 -5.38 18.47
CA ASP A 492 -11.95 -6.11 19.67
C ASP A 492 -11.49 -7.57 19.73
N ARG A 493 -11.29 -8.20 18.56
CA ARG A 493 -10.89 -9.62 18.44
C ARG A 493 -9.43 -9.79 18.04
N TYR A 494 -8.67 -8.70 18.00
CA TYR A 494 -7.27 -8.75 17.66
C TYR A 494 -6.48 -9.51 18.73
N GLU A 495 -5.68 -10.47 18.29
CA GLU A 495 -4.66 -11.12 19.11
C GLU A 495 -3.28 -10.82 18.50
N ALA A 496 -2.33 -10.43 19.34
CA ALA A 496 -0.99 -10.11 18.87
C ALA A 496 -0.24 -11.37 18.44
N PRO A 497 0.44 -11.35 17.29
CA PRO A 497 1.29 -12.47 16.89
C PRO A 497 2.43 -12.65 17.92
N PRO A 498 2.80 -13.90 18.25
CA PRO A 498 3.82 -14.15 19.27
C PRO A 498 5.13 -13.46 18.91
N LEU A 499 5.80 -12.91 19.93
CA LEU A 499 7.14 -12.33 19.86
C LEU A 499 7.97 -12.98 20.96
N ASP A 500 9.19 -13.40 20.63
CA ASP A 500 10.11 -13.96 21.62
C ASP A 500 10.30 -12.95 22.77
N PRO A 501 10.01 -13.32 24.03
CA PRO A 501 10.18 -12.43 25.18
C PRO A 501 11.59 -11.83 25.28
N ALA A 502 12.64 -12.57 24.92
CA ALA A 502 14.01 -12.07 24.98
C ALA A 502 14.25 -10.96 23.93
N ILE A 503 13.67 -11.10 22.73
CA ILE A 503 13.72 -10.06 21.69
C ILE A 503 12.91 -8.84 22.13
N ASP A 504 11.72 -9.05 22.72
CA ASP A 504 10.87 -7.95 23.21
C ASP A 504 11.58 -7.14 24.31
N GLU A 505 12.16 -7.82 25.31
CA GLU A 505 12.95 -7.21 26.37
C GLU A 505 14.16 -6.44 25.82
N ALA A 506 14.90 -7.01 24.86
CA ALA A 506 16.04 -6.35 24.24
C ALA A 506 15.65 -5.09 23.46
N LEU A 507 14.54 -5.14 22.70
CA LEU A 507 14.00 -3.98 21.99
C LEU A 507 13.60 -2.87 22.98
N LEU A 508 12.86 -3.21 24.04
CA LEU A 508 12.43 -2.24 25.04
C LEU A 508 13.63 -1.62 25.78
N ALA A 509 14.65 -2.41 26.09
CA ALA A 509 15.90 -1.92 26.69
C ALA A 509 16.65 -0.95 25.75
N PHE A 510 16.76 -1.29 24.46
CA PHE A 510 17.36 -0.40 23.45
C PHE A 510 16.58 0.92 23.33
N ILE A 511 15.26 0.85 23.19
CA ILE A 511 14.39 2.03 23.09
C ILE A 511 14.55 2.91 24.32
N LYS A 512 14.52 2.34 25.53
CA LYS A 512 14.70 3.08 26.77
C LYS A 512 16.07 3.77 26.80
N GLY A 513 17.14 3.05 26.49
CA GLY A 513 18.49 3.62 26.44
C GLY A 513 18.62 4.77 25.45
N ARG A 514 18.02 4.64 24.25
CA ARG A 514 18.00 5.71 23.25
C ARG A 514 17.17 6.91 23.70
N LYS A 515 15.97 6.70 24.25
CA LYS A 515 15.13 7.79 24.78
C LYS A 515 15.79 8.52 25.94
N ASP A 516 16.50 7.82 26.82
CA ASP A 516 17.23 8.42 27.96
C ASP A 516 18.47 9.21 27.50
N SER A 517 19.02 8.91 26.31
CA SER A 517 20.20 9.59 25.75
C SER A 517 19.92 10.98 25.16
N MET A 518 18.66 11.40 25.06
CA MET A 518 18.28 12.67 24.45
C MET A 518 17.10 13.35 25.18
N PRO A 519 17.09 14.68 25.32
CA PRO A 519 15.91 15.40 25.79
C PRO A 519 14.77 15.31 24.76
N ASP A 520 13.53 15.58 25.16
CA ASP A 520 12.41 15.64 24.23
C ASP A 520 12.53 16.86 23.31
N ALA A 521 12.35 16.66 22.01
CA ALA A 521 12.31 17.74 21.01
C ALA A 521 10.87 17.94 20.51
N PHE A 522 10.42 19.21 20.51
CA PHE A 522 9.14 19.68 19.97
C PHE A 522 7.94 18.79 20.41
N THR A 523 7.45 19.02 21.62
CA THR A 523 6.23 18.40 22.19
C THR A 523 4.96 19.05 21.67
#